data_AF-A0A7S4EA42-F1
#
_entry.id   AF-A0A7S4EA42-F1
#
_cell.length_a   1.000
_cell.length_b   1.000
_cell.length_c   1.000
_cell.angle_alpha   90.00
_cell.angle_beta   90.00
_cell.angle_gamma   90.00
#
_symmetry.space_group_name_H-M   'P 1'
#
loop_
_entity.id
_entity.type
_entity.pdbx_description
1 polymer ?
#
loop_
_entity_poly.entity_id
_entity_poly.type
_entity_poly.pdbx_seq_one_letter_code
_entity_poly.pdbx_strand_id
1 'polypeptide(L)'
;MSKALALALACHGVAAWTASDASIRSAVRLWLSDKSAAEVKYGHISTWETGGVTDMDFLFCVRTDWIDAEYEDEDNFLDPCVLPASASSFNDGISAWDTSSVTTMKLMFHGASAFNQPLNDWRVDKVTNMQQMFQSASSFNQPLNNWRVDNVTDMGGMLWGASAFNQPLNDWRVDNVTDMRWMFRDASAFNQPLGDWRVDKATNTEDMFKGASAFDIDRNWGLTNETLRDWTRRWCDSDHEGLPHISTWNTSKVTDMSSLFHCDDGFNDDISAWDTSSVTTMMNMFNGAKAFNQPIGEWRVDNVTNMSNMFRFASSFDQPLGTWRLRANCKTLRMFEGSNFRNSRPVKASCCAIS
;
A
#
# COMPACT_ATOMS: atom_id res chain seq x y z
N MET A 1 20.95 -12.16 -4.18
CA MET A 1 21.91 -12.71 -5.17
C MET A 1 23.21 -13.07 -4.46
N SER A 2 23.85 -14.17 -4.87
CA SER A 2 24.83 -14.92 -4.06
C SER A 2 26.24 -14.31 -4.04
N LYS A 3 27.05 -14.74 -3.06
CA LYS A 3 28.52 -14.59 -2.98
C LYS A 3 29.28 -14.78 -4.30
N ALA A 4 28.67 -15.38 -5.33
CA ALA A 4 29.24 -15.50 -6.67
C ALA A 4 29.44 -14.16 -7.39
N LEU A 5 28.67 -13.11 -7.10
CA LEU A 5 28.88 -11.78 -7.72
C LEU A 5 30.07 -11.04 -7.09
N ALA A 6 30.30 -11.22 -5.79
CA ALA A 6 31.49 -10.73 -5.09
C ALA A 6 32.78 -11.40 -5.63
N LEU A 7 32.70 -12.67 -6.04
CA LEU A 7 33.83 -13.40 -6.62
C LEU A 7 34.15 -12.97 -8.06
N ALA A 8 33.18 -12.42 -8.80
CA ALA A 8 33.38 -11.96 -10.18
C ALA A 8 34.07 -10.58 -10.27
N LEU A 9 33.94 -9.73 -9.23
CA LEU A 9 34.65 -8.44 -9.18
C LEU A 9 36.08 -8.51 -8.63
N ALA A 10 36.50 -9.66 -8.08
CA ALA A 10 37.86 -9.87 -7.58
C ALA A 10 38.95 -9.82 -8.67
N CYS A 11 38.59 -9.73 -9.96
CA CYS A 11 39.54 -9.61 -11.07
C CYS A 11 40.30 -8.27 -11.15
N HIS A 12 40.00 -7.28 -10.29
CA HIS A 12 40.75 -6.01 -10.23
C HIS A 12 41.43 -5.72 -8.88
N GLY A 13 41.51 -6.71 -7.97
CA GLY A 13 42.46 -6.67 -6.86
C GLY A 13 42.28 -5.58 -5.78
N VAL A 14 41.19 -4.81 -5.78
CA VAL A 14 40.86 -3.90 -4.67
C VAL A 14 39.84 -4.60 -3.79
N ALA A 15 40.22 -4.92 -2.55
CA ALA A 15 39.26 -5.40 -1.56
C ALA A 15 38.15 -4.37 -1.40
N ALA A 16 36.89 -4.80 -1.43
CA ALA A 16 35.76 -3.89 -1.25
C ALA A 16 35.86 -3.23 0.14
N TRP A 17 35.62 -1.92 0.19
CA TRP A 17 35.65 -1.18 1.44
C TRP A 17 34.41 -1.51 2.28
N THR A 18 34.63 -1.92 3.53
CA THR A 18 33.56 -2.24 4.48
C THR A 18 33.17 -1.03 5.30
N ALA A 19 31.87 -0.73 5.33
CA ALA A 19 31.33 0.43 5.99
C ALA A 19 30.89 0.13 7.44
N SER A 20 31.16 1.07 8.33
CA SER A 20 30.52 1.23 9.65
C SER A 20 29.66 2.49 9.66
N ASP A 21 28.85 2.69 10.70
CA ASP A 21 27.99 3.89 10.84
C ASP A 21 28.78 5.20 10.73
N ALA A 22 30.01 5.25 11.28
CA ALA A 22 30.85 6.44 11.17
C ALA A 22 31.46 6.59 9.77
N SER A 23 31.92 5.48 9.19
CA SER A 23 32.68 5.53 7.95
C SER A 23 31.79 5.75 6.72
N ILE A 24 30.56 5.23 6.72
CA ILE A 24 29.56 5.45 5.64
C ILE A 24 29.22 6.93 5.48
N ARG A 25 29.07 7.67 6.59
CA ARG A 25 28.78 9.11 6.58
C ARG A 25 29.91 9.89 5.90
N SER A 26 31.16 9.56 6.25
CA SER A 26 32.35 10.17 5.63
C SER A 26 32.47 9.82 4.14
N ALA A 27 32.12 8.59 3.75
CA ALA A 27 32.16 8.16 2.36
C ALA A 27 31.08 8.84 1.52
N VAL A 28 29.83 8.89 1.99
CA VAL A 28 28.73 9.60 1.30
C VAL A 28 29.03 11.09 1.20
N ARG A 29 29.52 11.73 2.27
CA ARG A 29 29.91 13.15 2.22
C ARG A 29 30.94 13.40 1.12
N LEU A 30 32.01 12.59 1.09
CA LEU A 30 33.04 12.73 0.06
C LEU A 30 32.48 12.45 -1.33
N TRP A 31 31.61 11.45 -1.48
CA TRP A 31 30.94 11.14 -2.76
C TRP A 31 30.16 12.34 -3.31
N LEU A 32 29.41 13.01 -2.43
CA LEU A 32 28.61 14.18 -2.78
C LEU A 32 29.46 15.43 -3.05
N SER A 33 30.62 15.60 -2.41
CA SER A 33 31.48 16.78 -2.63
C SER A 33 32.52 16.60 -3.73
N ASP A 34 33.09 15.40 -3.85
CA ASP A 34 34.14 15.02 -4.80
C ASP A 34 34.08 13.51 -5.06
N LYS A 35 33.24 13.14 -6.02
CA LYS A 35 33.03 11.75 -6.46
C LYS A 35 34.33 11.06 -6.88
N SER A 36 35.26 11.78 -7.53
CA SER A 36 36.53 11.19 -7.99
C SER A 36 37.41 10.81 -6.81
N ALA A 37 37.52 11.68 -5.80
CA ALA A 37 38.25 11.36 -4.58
C ALA A 37 37.59 10.24 -3.77
N ALA A 38 36.25 10.18 -3.75
CA ALA A 38 35.51 9.10 -3.10
C ALA A 38 35.76 7.76 -3.77
N GLU A 39 35.74 7.70 -5.11
CA GLU A 39 36.02 6.48 -5.88
C GLU A 39 37.45 5.97 -5.62
N VAL A 40 38.45 6.86 -5.55
CA VAL A 40 39.82 6.49 -5.21
C VAL A 40 39.94 5.92 -3.79
N LYS A 41 39.21 6.51 -2.83
CA LYS A 41 39.35 6.17 -1.40
C LYS A 41 38.52 4.97 -0.97
N TYR A 42 37.29 4.87 -1.45
CA TYR A 42 36.28 3.90 -1.00
C TYR A 42 35.80 2.97 -2.12
N GLY A 43 36.21 3.19 -3.37
CA GLY A 43 35.63 2.55 -4.54
C GLY A 43 34.29 3.20 -4.94
N HIS A 44 33.71 2.71 -6.04
CA HIS A 44 32.42 3.18 -6.52
C HIS A 44 31.30 2.86 -5.50
N ILE A 45 30.37 3.79 -5.29
CA ILE A 45 29.33 3.70 -4.25
C ILE A 45 28.51 2.40 -4.28
N SER A 46 28.29 1.85 -5.47
CA SER A 46 27.56 0.58 -5.66
C SER A 46 28.31 -0.66 -5.14
N THR A 47 29.59 -0.54 -4.79
CA THR A 47 30.45 -1.65 -4.36
C THR A 47 30.76 -1.66 -2.86
N TRP A 48 30.29 -0.66 -2.12
CA TRP A 48 30.54 -0.56 -0.68
C TRP A 48 29.85 -1.70 0.07
N GLU A 49 30.58 -2.38 0.96
CA GLU A 49 30.02 -3.43 1.81
C GLU A 49 29.34 -2.80 3.03
N THR A 50 28.03 -2.58 2.95
CA THR A 50 27.24 -1.84 3.97
C THR A 50 26.62 -2.72 5.06
N GLY A 51 26.85 -4.03 5.06
CA GLY A 51 26.18 -4.97 5.98
C GLY A 51 26.46 -4.74 7.47
N GLY A 52 27.48 -3.95 7.80
CA GLY A 52 27.81 -3.52 9.17
C GLY A 52 27.16 -2.20 9.61
N VAL A 53 26.44 -1.51 8.72
CA VAL A 53 25.76 -0.24 9.01
C VAL A 53 24.42 -0.51 9.68
N THR A 54 24.18 0.13 10.81
CA THR A 54 22.95 0.06 11.59
C THR A 54 22.15 1.37 11.55
N ASP A 55 22.82 2.50 11.30
CA ASP A 55 22.21 3.83 11.28
C ASP A 55 22.44 4.50 9.91
N MET A 56 21.35 4.65 9.16
CA MET A 56 21.32 5.33 7.87
C MET A 56 20.61 6.68 7.94
N ASP A 57 20.39 7.22 9.14
CA ASP A 57 19.74 8.50 9.29
C ASP A 57 20.54 9.59 8.59
N PHE A 58 19.86 10.49 7.89
CA PHE A 58 20.42 11.69 7.26
C PHE A 58 21.55 11.42 6.23
N LEU A 59 21.74 10.19 5.73
CA LEU A 59 22.93 9.88 4.89
C LEU A 59 23.08 10.76 3.66
N PHE A 60 22.01 11.00 2.91
CA PHE A 60 21.99 11.94 1.78
C PHE A 60 21.36 13.29 2.12
N CYS A 61 21.10 13.54 3.41
CA CYS A 61 20.59 14.78 4.00
C CYS A 61 21.59 15.27 5.05
N VAL A 62 22.77 15.69 4.60
CA VAL A 62 23.96 15.93 5.44
C VAL A 62 23.66 16.88 6.61
N ARG A 63 23.78 16.40 7.85
CA ARG A 63 23.47 17.17 9.07
C ARG A 63 24.51 18.27 9.37
N THR A 64 24.07 19.46 9.83
CA THR A 64 24.95 20.61 10.23
C THR A 64 25.95 20.25 11.32
N ASP A 65 25.50 19.56 12.36
CA ASP A 65 26.21 19.21 13.61
C ASP A 65 27.16 18.01 13.47
N TRP A 66 27.27 17.41 12.28
CA TRP A 66 28.34 16.46 11.92
C TRP A 66 29.61 17.15 11.46
N ILE A 67 29.60 18.49 11.48
CA ILE A 67 30.76 19.34 11.34
C ILE A 67 31.28 19.55 12.76
N ASP A 68 32.44 18.98 13.09
CA ASP A 68 33.20 19.39 14.27
C ASP A 68 33.52 20.89 14.15
N ALA A 69 32.65 21.76 14.65
CA ALA A 69 32.92 23.14 15.02
C ALA A 69 31.70 23.71 15.75
N GLU A 70 31.95 24.32 16.90
CA GLU A 70 31.07 25.27 17.60
C GLU A 70 30.12 26.00 16.62
N TYR A 71 28.84 25.65 16.67
CA TYR A 71 27.80 26.41 15.99
C TYR A 71 26.80 26.83 17.07
N GLU A 72 27.12 27.93 17.75
CA GLU A 72 26.18 28.65 18.61
C GLU A 72 25.42 29.65 17.75
N ASP A 73 24.19 29.30 17.37
CA ASP A 73 23.21 30.28 16.92
C ASP A 73 21.87 29.89 17.54
N GLU A 74 21.48 30.60 18.60
CA GLU A 74 20.34 30.27 19.48
C GLU A 74 18.96 30.54 18.85
N ASP A 75 18.88 31.03 17.61
CA ASP A 75 17.68 31.72 17.12
C ASP A 75 17.11 31.23 15.78
N ASN A 76 17.41 29.99 15.36
CA ASN A 76 16.82 29.49 14.13
C ASN A 76 16.34 28.05 14.27
N PHE A 77 15.06 27.83 13.96
CA PHE A 77 14.41 26.54 13.78
C PHE A 77 15.01 25.89 12.52
N LEU A 78 16.31 25.58 12.60
CA LEU A 78 17.15 25.18 11.50
C LEU A 78 16.74 23.80 11.05
N ASP A 79 16.37 23.72 9.77
CA ASP A 79 16.38 22.48 9.01
C ASP A 79 17.71 21.76 9.29
N PRO A 80 17.71 20.58 9.93
CA PRO A 80 18.93 19.91 10.36
C PRO A 80 19.81 19.50 9.17
N CYS A 81 19.32 19.56 7.93
CA CYS A 81 20.07 19.20 6.73
C CYS A 81 20.70 20.41 6.02
N VAL A 82 22.03 20.46 5.98
CA VAL A 82 22.79 21.35 5.07
C VAL A 82 23.00 20.62 3.76
N LEU A 83 21.96 20.57 2.93
CA LEU A 83 22.08 19.94 1.62
C LEU A 83 23.22 20.62 0.82
N PRO A 84 24.29 19.90 0.42
CA PRO A 84 25.09 20.38 -0.70
C PRO A 84 24.18 20.34 -1.94
N ALA A 85 24.34 21.26 -2.89
CA ALA A 85 23.57 21.25 -4.14
C ALA A 85 23.68 19.91 -4.91
N SER A 86 24.70 19.10 -4.61
CA SER A 86 24.89 17.75 -5.14
C SER A 86 23.98 16.68 -4.52
N ALA A 87 23.45 16.88 -3.31
CA ALA A 87 22.52 15.93 -2.68
C ALA A 87 21.16 15.90 -3.41
N SER A 88 20.68 17.06 -3.88
CA SER A 88 19.43 17.14 -4.64
C SER A 88 19.54 16.48 -6.02
N SER A 89 20.75 16.44 -6.61
CA SER A 89 21.02 15.77 -7.88
C SER A 89 21.46 14.30 -7.74
N PHE A 90 21.56 13.78 -6.52
CA PHE A 90 21.99 12.40 -6.28
C PHE A 90 21.02 11.38 -6.89
N ASN A 91 21.54 10.49 -7.74
CA ASN A 91 20.79 9.42 -8.37
C ASN A 91 21.69 8.22 -8.75
N ASP A 92 22.80 8.01 -8.03
CA ASP A 92 23.71 6.89 -8.30
C ASP A 92 23.15 5.56 -7.75
N GLY A 93 23.39 4.46 -8.47
CA GLY A 93 22.86 3.14 -8.13
C GLY A 93 23.40 2.56 -6.82
N ILE A 94 22.49 2.34 -5.87
CA ILE A 94 22.77 1.79 -4.52
C ILE A 94 21.91 0.54 -4.21
N SER A 95 21.31 -0.07 -5.23
CA SER A 95 20.46 -1.26 -5.06
C SER A 95 21.20 -2.47 -4.49
N ALA A 96 22.52 -2.52 -4.65
CA ALA A 96 23.37 -3.60 -4.16
C ALA A 96 23.75 -3.50 -2.66
N TRP A 97 23.39 -2.40 -1.99
CA TRP A 97 23.68 -2.23 -0.56
C TRP A 97 22.96 -3.28 0.28
N ASP A 98 23.70 -3.86 1.24
CA ASP A 98 23.11 -4.70 2.29
C ASP A 98 22.61 -3.81 3.42
N THR A 99 21.28 -3.71 3.56
CA THR A 99 20.61 -2.94 4.61
C THR A 99 20.11 -3.80 5.76
N SER A 100 20.45 -5.10 5.79
CA SER A 100 19.84 -6.06 6.73
C SER A 100 20.20 -5.87 8.20
N SER A 101 21.13 -4.97 8.51
CA SER A 101 21.50 -4.56 9.86
C SER A 101 20.93 -3.20 10.26
N VAL A 102 20.32 -2.46 9.33
CA VAL A 102 19.84 -1.10 9.54
C VAL A 102 18.61 -1.08 10.43
N THR A 103 18.63 -0.22 11.45
CA THR A 103 17.53 0.00 12.40
C THR A 103 16.84 1.34 12.21
N THR A 104 17.46 2.30 11.51
CA THR A 104 16.89 3.64 11.29
C THR A 104 17.31 4.22 9.95
N MET A 105 16.38 4.88 9.25
CA MET A 105 16.55 5.47 7.92
C MET A 105 15.93 6.89 7.84
N LYS A 106 15.84 7.58 8.98
CA LYS A 106 15.21 8.90 9.07
C LYS A 106 15.92 9.89 8.15
N LEU A 107 15.15 10.65 7.37
CA LEU A 107 15.64 11.71 6.49
C LEU A 107 16.70 11.25 5.47
N MET A 108 16.85 9.94 5.20
CA MET A 108 17.95 9.41 4.41
C MET A 108 18.07 10.04 3.01
N PHE A 109 16.95 10.25 2.32
CA PHE A 109 16.85 10.87 0.99
C PHE A 109 16.03 12.17 1.00
N HIS A 110 15.95 12.84 2.16
CA HIS A 110 15.22 14.10 2.24
C HIS A 110 15.86 15.15 1.32
N GLY A 111 15.04 15.78 0.47
CA GLY A 111 15.47 16.78 -0.51
C GLY A 111 16.23 16.22 -1.72
N ALA A 112 16.40 14.90 -1.84
CA ALA A 112 17.06 14.25 -2.98
C ALA A 112 16.12 14.22 -4.21
N SER A 113 15.81 15.39 -4.76
CA SER A 113 14.74 15.59 -5.75
C SER A 113 14.94 14.81 -7.06
N ALA A 114 16.17 14.51 -7.46
CA ALA A 114 16.50 13.70 -8.64
C ALA A 114 16.54 12.19 -8.38
N PHE A 115 16.47 11.75 -7.12
CA PHE A 115 16.67 10.35 -6.75
C PHE A 115 15.51 9.47 -7.24
N ASN A 116 15.83 8.41 -8.00
CA ASN A 116 14.85 7.47 -8.54
C ASN A 116 15.46 6.08 -8.79
N GLN A 117 16.35 5.62 -7.89
CA GLN A 117 17.01 4.32 -8.01
C GLN A 117 16.18 3.20 -7.36
N PRO A 118 16.23 1.96 -7.88
CA PRO A 118 15.44 0.85 -7.36
C PRO A 118 15.94 0.41 -5.98
N LEU A 119 15.01 0.35 -5.01
CA LEU A 119 15.28 -0.04 -3.61
C LEU A 119 14.46 -1.25 -3.15
N ASN A 120 13.66 -1.87 -4.02
CA ASN A 120 12.72 -2.93 -3.64
C ASN A 120 13.41 -4.18 -3.04
N ASP A 121 14.69 -4.39 -3.34
CA ASP A 121 15.48 -5.52 -2.83
C ASP A 121 16.12 -5.23 -1.45
N TRP A 122 15.99 -4.02 -0.92
CA TRP A 122 16.51 -3.67 0.39
C TRP A 122 15.78 -4.42 1.50
N ARG A 123 16.56 -4.86 2.49
CA ARG A 123 16.05 -5.53 3.69
C ARG A 123 15.84 -4.50 4.79
N VAL A 124 14.58 -4.15 5.03
CA VAL A 124 14.19 -3.16 6.05
C VAL A 124 13.53 -3.80 7.28
N ASP A 125 13.65 -5.13 7.43
CA ASP A 125 12.94 -5.90 8.46
C ASP A 125 13.31 -5.55 9.91
N LYS A 126 14.40 -4.79 10.13
CA LYS A 126 14.82 -4.30 11.45
C LYS A 126 14.60 -2.80 11.66
N VAL A 127 14.16 -2.08 10.63
CA VAL A 127 14.02 -0.63 10.69
C VAL A 127 12.81 -0.28 11.56
N THR A 128 13.00 0.63 12.51
CA THR A 128 11.93 1.13 13.40
C THR A 128 11.51 2.57 13.07
N ASN A 129 12.37 3.34 12.40
CA ASN A 129 12.12 4.75 12.07
C ASN A 129 12.42 5.04 10.59
N MET A 130 11.39 5.50 9.86
CA MET A 130 11.45 5.92 8.45
C MET A 130 10.98 7.37 8.27
N GLN A 131 10.99 8.17 9.34
CA GLN A 131 10.53 9.55 9.32
C GLN A 131 11.20 10.33 8.20
N GLN A 132 10.39 10.95 7.33
CA GLN A 132 10.82 11.84 6.25
C GLN A 132 11.85 11.24 5.28
N MET A 133 11.94 9.90 5.19
CA MET A 133 12.97 9.22 4.39
C MET A 133 13.04 9.69 2.94
N PHE A 134 11.91 9.95 2.29
CA PHE A 134 11.79 10.44 0.90
C PHE A 134 11.12 11.80 0.81
N GLN A 135 11.12 12.59 1.88
CA GLN A 135 10.51 13.91 1.84
C GLN A 135 11.16 14.76 0.74
N SER A 136 10.36 15.37 -0.14
CA SER A 136 10.80 16.18 -1.28
C SER A 136 11.67 15.44 -2.31
N ALA A 137 11.72 14.10 -2.28
CA ALA A 137 12.31 13.29 -3.34
C ALA A 137 11.36 13.23 -4.56
N SER A 138 11.14 14.38 -5.19
CA SER A 138 10.04 14.62 -6.13
C SER A 138 10.03 13.71 -7.36
N SER A 139 11.19 13.20 -7.80
CA SER A 139 11.29 12.27 -8.93
C SER A 139 11.16 10.79 -8.54
N PHE A 140 11.11 10.47 -7.24
CA PHE A 140 11.12 9.08 -6.78
C PHE A 140 9.80 8.37 -7.10
N ASN A 141 9.87 7.29 -7.88
CA ASN A 141 8.71 6.48 -8.26
C ASN A 141 9.10 5.00 -8.47
N GLN A 142 9.93 4.46 -7.57
CA GLN A 142 10.37 3.06 -7.61
C GLN A 142 9.56 2.18 -6.66
N PRO A 143 9.34 0.89 -6.98
CA PRO A 143 8.55 0.00 -6.14
C PRO A 143 9.23 -0.22 -4.78
N LEU A 144 8.40 -0.28 -3.74
CA LEU A 144 8.79 -0.54 -2.35
C LEU A 144 7.95 -1.67 -1.71
N ASN A 145 7.12 -2.36 -2.50
CA ASN A 145 6.13 -3.30 -2.01
C ASN A 145 6.74 -4.56 -1.36
N ASN A 146 8.01 -4.89 -1.65
CA ASN A 146 8.71 -6.01 -1.02
C ASN A 146 9.21 -5.69 0.40
N TRP A 147 9.12 -4.43 0.83
CA TRP A 147 9.61 -4.03 2.13
C TRP A 147 8.76 -4.60 3.27
N ARG A 148 9.45 -5.24 4.22
CA ARG A 148 8.85 -5.74 5.46
C ARG A 148 8.91 -4.67 6.53
N VAL A 149 7.88 -3.82 6.58
CA VAL A 149 7.80 -2.67 7.50
C VAL A 149 7.15 -2.99 8.85
N ASP A 150 7.01 -4.27 9.20
CA ASP A 150 6.25 -4.71 10.39
C ASP A 150 6.82 -4.23 11.73
N ASN A 151 8.09 -3.78 11.77
CA ASN A 151 8.74 -3.24 12.97
C ASN A 151 8.79 -1.70 13.01
N VAL A 152 8.31 -1.01 11.97
CA VAL A 152 8.35 0.45 11.90
C VAL A 152 7.29 1.06 12.84
N THR A 153 7.69 2.05 13.64
CA THR A 153 6.81 2.79 14.55
C THR A 153 6.59 4.24 14.13
N ASP A 154 7.51 4.83 13.35
CA ASP A 154 7.44 6.22 12.87
C ASP A 154 7.61 6.28 11.34
N MET A 155 6.57 6.75 10.65
CA MET A 155 6.55 7.01 9.20
C MET A 155 6.17 8.47 8.89
N GLY A 156 6.30 9.37 9.87
CA GLY A 156 5.92 10.77 9.73
C GLY A 156 6.64 11.42 8.54
N GLY A 157 5.88 11.96 7.59
CA GLY A 157 6.40 12.67 6.41
C GLY A 157 7.18 11.79 5.43
N MET A 158 7.13 10.46 5.53
CA MET A 158 7.99 9.55 4.77
C MET A 158 7.99 9.83 3.26
N LEU A 159 6.82 10.14 2.67
CA LEU A 159 6.63 10.45 1.25
C LEU A 159 6.11 11.90 1.05
N TRP A 160 6.31 12.80 2.02
CA TRP A 160 5.85 14.19 1.90
C TRP A 160 6.55 14.88 0.70
N GLY A 161 5.79 15.28 -0.31
CA GLY A 161 6.32 16.00 -1.47
C GLY A 161 7.07 15.11 -2.46
N ALA A 162 6.99 13.78 -2.31
CA ALA A 162 7.40 12.81 -3.32
C ALA A 162 6.37 12.81 -4.47
N SER A 163 6.31 13.91 -5.22
CA SER A 163 5.20 14.23 -6.12
C SER A 163 5.00 13.26 -7.27
N ALA A 164 6.04 12.55 -7.71
CA ALA A 164 5.94 11.50 -8.74
C ALA A 164 5.56 10.11 -8.20
N PHE A 165 5.58 9.89 -6.87
CA PHE A 165 5.41 8.56 -6.30
C PHE A 165 3.98 8.04 -6.47
N ASN A 166 3.84 6.91 -7.17
CA ASN A 166 2.55 6.25 -7.37
C ASN A 166 2.70 4.72 -7.46
N GLN A 167 3.50 4.13 -6.57
CA GLN A 167 3.75 2.69 -6.50
C GLN A 167 2.93 2.03 -5.40
N PRO A 168 2.50 0.76 -5.59
CA PRO A 168 1.65 0.07 -4.62
C PRO A 168 2.35 -0.12 -3.27
N LEU A 169 1.61 0.11 -2.19
CA LEU A 169 2.04 -0.08 -0.80
C LEU A 169 1.05 -0.94 0.01
N ASN A 170 0.06 -1.55 -0.64
CA ASN A 170 -1.01 -2.32 0.00
C ASN A 170 -0.49 -3.52 0.80
N ASP A 171 0.67 -4.09 0.43
CA ASP A 171 1.28 -5.24 1.13
C ASP A 171 1.96 -4.86 2.46
N TRP A 172 2.09 -3.56 2.75
CA TRP A 172 2.72 -3.10 3.99
C TRP A 172 1.85 -3.38 5.22
N ARG A 173 2.46 -4.00 6.21
CA ARG A 173 1.85 -4.23 7.53
C ARG A 173 2.20 -3.09 8.48
N VAL A 174 1.36 -2.06 8.50
CA VAL A 174 1.55 -0.83 9.28
C VAL A 174 0.95 -0.88 10.69
N ASP A 175 0.55 -2.08 11.18
CA ASP A 175 -0.16 -2.26 12.47
C ASP A 175 0.61 -1.75 13.70
N ASN A 176 1.91 -1.47 13.59
CA ASN A 176 2.77 -0.98 14.67
C ASN A 176 3.13 0.51 14.56
N VAL A 177 2.74 1.18 13.49
CA VAL A 177 3.06 2.59 13.25
C VAL A 177 2.18 3.47 14.13
N THR A 178 2.81 4.34 14.92
CA THR A 178 2.13 5.28 15.81
C THR A 178 2.08 6.70 15.25
N ASP A 179 3.05 7.09 14.42
CA ASP A 179 3.09 8.42 13.78
C ASP A 179 3.10 8.27 12.24
N MET A 180 2.06 8.81 11.60
CA MET A 180 1.87 8.90 10.15
C MET A 180 1.60 10.36 9.70
N ARG A 181 1.89 11.36 10.54
CA ARG A 181 1.67 12.76 10.19
C ARG A 181 2.37 13.08 8.88
N TRP A 182 1.70 13.81 8.00
CA TRP A 182 2.24 14.24 6.70
C TRP A 182 2.72 13.13 5.76
N MET A 183 2.44 11.84 6.03
CA MET A 183 3.06 10.71 5.32
C MET A 183 2.99 10.85 3.79
N PHE A 184 1.86 11.29 3.23
CA PHE A 184 1.63 11.54 1.81
C PHE A 184 1.29 13.01 1.51
N ARG A 185 1.64 13.95 2.40
CA ARG A 185 1.37 15.37 2.17
C ARG A 185 2.02 15.80 0.86
N ASP A 186 1.31 16.52 0.00
CA ASP A 186 1.79 16.97 -1.32
C ASP A 186 2.35 15.86 -2.25
N ALA A 187 2.07 14.57 -1.98
CA ALA A 187 2.36 13.45 -2.89
C ALA A 187 1.32 13.41 -4.03
N SER A 188 1.38 14.40 -4.91
CA SER A 188 0.28 14.75 -5.81
C SER A 188 -0.13 13.66 -6.81
N ALA A 189 0.78 12.75 -7.19
CA ALA A 189 0.48 11.62 -8.07
C ALA A 189 0.00 10.35 -7.35
N PHE A 190 0.08 10.27 -6.02
CA PHE A 190 -0.21 9.04 -5.29
C PHE A 190 -1.71 8.70 -5.34
N ASN A 191 -2.05 7.55 -5.93
CA ASN A 191 -3.42 7.08 -6.04
C ASN A 191 -3.50 5.54 -5.99
N GLN A 192 -2.82 4.94 -5.02
CA GLN A 192 -2.79 3.50 -4.84
C GLN A 192 -3.70 3.05 -3.69
N PRO A 193 -4.27 1.84 -3.76
CA PRO A 193 -5.08 1.31 -2.67
C PRO A 193 -4.22 1.10 -1.42
N LEU A 194 -4.74 1.56 -0.29
CA LEU A 194 -4.21 1.38 1.06
C LEU A 194 -5.18 0.62 1.97
N GLY A 195 -6.25 0.04 1.39
CA GLY A 195 -7.34 -0.52 2.18
C GLY A 195 -6.95 -1.66 3.10
N ASP A 196 -5.81 -2.31 2.85
CA ASP A 196 -5.24 -3.36 3.71
C ASP A 196 -4.59 -2.82 4.99
N TRP A 197 -4.26 -1.53 5.04
CA TRP A 197 -3.60 -0.91 6.18
C TRP A 197 -4.49 -0.90 7.42
N ARG A 198 -3.87 -1.29 8.55
CA ARG A 198 -4.48 -1.24 9.87
C ARG A 198 -3.81 -0.15 10.68
N VAL A 199 -4.49 0.99 10.78
CA VAL A 199 -3.97 2.21 11.43
C VAL A 199 -4.50 2.41 12.84
N ASP A 200 -5.01 1.35 13.49
CA ASP A 200 -5.63 1.43 14.81
C ASP A 200 -4.68 1.91 15.92
N LYS A 201 -3.36 1.77 15.73
CA LYS A 201 -2.33 2.30 16.64
C LYS A 201 -1.79 3.68 16.27
N ALA A 202 -2.16 4.23 15.11
CA ALA A 202 -1.69 5.55 14.70
C ALA A 202 -2.36 6.60 15.59
N THR A 203 -1.58 7.25 16.46
CA THR A 203 -2.04 8.33 17.34
C THR A 203 -1.88 9.70 16.71
N ASN A 204 -1.07 9.80 15.65
CA ASN A 204 -0.90 11.02 14.88
C ASN A 204 -1.00 10.75 13.37
N THR A 205 -2.06 11.25 12.73
CA THR A 205 -2.29 11.19 11.28
C THR A 205 -2.52 12.60 10.70
N GLU A 206 -2.00 13.63 11.36
CA GLU A 206 -2.17 15.03 10.96
C GLU A 206 -1.77 15.24 9.50
N ASP A 207 -2.67 15.84 8.71
CA ASP A 207 -2.40 16.24 7.32
C ASP A 207 -1.82 15.09 6.44
N MET A 208 -2.09 13.82 6.77
CA MET A 208 -1.50 12.63 6.12
C MET A 208 -1.63 12.65 4.59
N PHE A 209 -2.78 13.11 4.06
CA PHE A 209 -3.07 13.19 2.62
C PHE A 209 -3.29 14.61 2.11
N LYS A 210 -2.94 15.64 2.90
CA LYS A 210 -3.15 17.04 2.47
C LYS A 210 -2.31 17.34 1.22
N GLY A 211 -2.94 17.76 0.13
CA GLY A 211 -2.24 18.02 -1.13
C GLY A 211 -1.92 16.77 -1.97
N ALA A 212 -2.29 15.56 -1.51
CA ALA A 212 -2.26 14.36 -2.34
C ALA A 212 -3.43 14.38 -3.34
N SER A 213 -3.36 15.27 -4.33
CA SER A 213 -4.48 15.63 -5.19
C SER A 213 -5.07 14.49 -6.02
N ALA A 214 -4.29 13.44 -6.31
CA ALA A 214 -4.77 12.26 -7.03
C ALA A 214 -5.38 11.19 -6.10
N PHE A 215 -5.18 11.30 -4.78
CA PHE A 215 -5.61 10.29 -3.83
C PHE A 215 -7.10 10.40 -3.54
N ASP A 216 -7.86 9.44 -4.05
CA ASP A 216 -9.27 9.26 -3.72
C ASP A 216 -9.37 8.37 -2.46
N ILE A 217 -9.57 9.00 -1.29
CA ILE A 217 -9.60 8.30 0.00
C ILE A 217 -10.68 7.21 0.04
N ASP A 218 -11.81 7.46 -0.61
CA ASP A 218 -12.98 6.57 -0.63
C ASP A 218 -12.68 5.33 -1.48
N ARG A 219 -12.03 5.48 -2.63
CA ARG A 219 -11.59 4.32 -3.44
C ARG A 219 -10.44 3.56 -2.81
N ASN A 220 -9.55 4.25 -2.11
CA ASN A 220 -8.26 3.69 -1.73
C ASN A 220 -8.24 3.05 -0.34
N TRP A 221 -9.16 3.36 0.58
CA TRP A 221 -9.13 2.79 1.94
C TRP A 221 -9.94 1.50 2.15
N GLY A 222 -10.57 0.93 1.10
CA GLY A 222 -11.29 -0.35 1.15
C GLY A 222 -12.57 -0.33 2.00
N LEU A 223 -13.64 -1.01 1.55
CA LEU A 223 -14.91 -0.96 2.27
C LEU A 223 -14.98 -1.97 3.42
N THR A 224 -15.42 -1.50 4.59
CA THR A 224 -15.86 -2.37 5.69
C THR A 224 -17.32 -2.79 5.50
N ASN A 225 -17.82 -3.75 6.28
CA ASN A 225 -19.25 -4.09 6.29
C ASN A 225 -20.14 -2.86 6.57
N GLU A 226 -19.73 -2.01 7.50
CA GLU A 226 -20.49 -0.81 7.89
C GLU A 226 -20.49 0.23 6.78
N THR A 227 -19.31 0.51 6.22
CA THR A 227 -19.15 1.48 5.12
C THR A 227 -19.87 1.03 3.85
N LEU A 228 -19.78 -0.26 3.48
CA LEU A 228 -20.49 -0.79 2.33
C LEU A 228 -22.02 -0.64 2.50
N ARG A 229 -22.54 -0.92 3.70
CA ARG A 229 -23.97 -0.74 4.00
C ARG A 229 -24.40 0.72 3.89
N ASP A 230 -23.58 1.63 4.39
CA ASP A 230 -23.85 3.06 4.31
C ASP A 230 -23.89 3.57 2.87
N TRP A 231 -22.86 3.23 2.09
CA TRP A 231 -22.76 3.60 0.69
C TRP A 231 -23.86 2.97 -0.15
N THR A 232 -24.20 1.71 0.09
CA THR A 232 -25.30 1.07 -0.64
C THR A 232 -26.64 1.73 -0.34
N ARG A 233 -26.88 2.14 0.92
CA ARG A 233 -28.11 2.88 1.28
C ARG A 233 -28.19 4.21 0.54
N ARG A 234 -27.11 5.00 0.58
CA ARG A 234 -26.99 6.26 -0.15
C ARG A 234 -27.17 6.08 -1.66
N TRP A 235 -26.65 4.98 -2.21
CA TRP A 235 -26.84 4.61 -3.61
C TRP A 235 -28.31 4.35 -3.95
N CYS A 236 -29.00 3.51 -3.15
CA CYS A 236 -30.43 3.22 -3.34
C CYS A 236 -31.31 4.47 -3.17
N ASP A 237 -30.94 5.37 -2.27
CA ASP A 237 -31.70 6.62 -1.99
C ASP A 237 -31.43 7.72 -3.04
N SER A 238 -30.64 7.44 -4.08
CA SER A 238 -30.17 8.42 -5.07
C SER A 238 -29.38 9.61 -4.46
N ASP A 239 -28.85 9.43 -3.24
CA ASP A 239 -28.05 10.41 -2.47
C ASP A 239 -26.55 10.04 -2.46
N HIS A 240 -26.04 9.76 -3.66
CA HIS A 240 -24.67 9.29 -3.87
C HIS A 240 -23.75 10.41 -4.42
N GLU A 241 -24.02 11.67 -4.06
CA GLU A 241 -23.09 12.77 -4.34
C GLU A 241 -21.74 12.51 -3.62
N GLY A 242 -20.66 12.57 -4.38
CA GLY A 242 -19.30 12.27 -3.91
C GLY A 242 -18.95 10.78 -3.84
N LEU A 243 -19.88 9.85 -4.08
CA LEU A 243 -19.53 8.43 -4.15
C LEU A 243 -19.03 8.05 -5.55
N PRO A 244 -17.97 7.20 -5.65
CA PRO A 244 -17.58 6.63 -6.92
C PRO A 244 -18.65 5.64 -7.40
N HIS A 245 -18.67 5.37 -8.70
CA HIS A 245 -19.62 4.42 -9.27
C HIS A 245 -19.52 3.05 -8.57
N ILE A 246 -20.67 2.42 -8.30
CA ILE A 246 -20.76 1.20 -7.50
C ILE A 246 -19.89 0.04 -8.00
N SER A 247 -19.63 0.00 -9.30
CA SER A 247 -18.76 -1.00 -9.94
C SER A 247 -17.29 -0.91 -9.51
N THR A 248 -16.84 0.20 -8.92
CA THR A 248 -15.43 0.42 -8.54
C THR A 248 -15.17 0.21 -7.04
N TRP A 249 -16.16 -0.21 -6.28
CA TRP A 249 -16.06 -0.36 -4.83
C TRP A 249 -15.18 -1.55 -4.46
N ASN A 250 -14.13 -1.31 -3.66
CA ASN A 250 -13.27 -2.37 -3.16
C ASN A 250 -13.93 -3.11 -1.98
N THR A 251 -14.49 -4.28 -2.27
CA THR A 251 -15.26 -5.13 -1.34
C THR A 251 -14.45 -6.28 -0.73
N SER A 252 -13.14 -6.37 -0.97
CA SER A 252 -12.30 -7.53 -0.58
C SER A 252 -12.29 -7.84 0.92
N LYS A 253 -12.57 -6.85 1.77
CA LYS A 253 -12.63 -6.97 3.23
C LYS A 253 -14.04 -7.21 3.78
N VAL A 254 -15.06 -7.18 2.93
CA VAL A 254 -16.46 -7.31 3.33
C VAL A 254 -16.76 -8.77 3.61
N THR A 255 -17.27 -9.05 4.81
CA THR A 255 -17.66 -10.40 5.26
C THR A 255 -19.18 -10.57 5.32
N ASP A 256 -19.95 -9.49 5.33
CA ASP A 256 -21.41 -9.49 5.43
C ASP A 256 -22.03 -8.56 4.37
N MET A 257 -22.65 -9.17 3.36
CA MET A 257 -23.40 -8.48 2.30
C MET A 257 -24.92 -8.66 2.47
N SER A 258 -25.39 -9.01 3.67
CA SER A 258 -26.80 -9.28 3.91
C SER A 258 -27.65 -8.03 3.70
N SER A 259 -28.75 -8.17 2.97
CA SER A 259 -29.75 -7.11 2.74
C SER A 259 -29.25 -5.83 2.05
N LEU A 260 -28.11 -5.84 1.34
CA LEU A 260 -27.56 -4.62 0.72
C LEU A 260 -28.54 -3.91 -0.23
N PHE A 261 -29.22 -4.68 -1.10
CA PHE A 261 -30.15 -4.16 -2.11
C PHE A 261 -31.60 -4.62 -1.87
N HIS A 262 -31.98 -4.89 -0.62
CA HIS A 262 -33.32 -5.41 -0.31
C HIS A 262 -34.43 -4.35 -0.45
N CYS A 263 -34.06 -3.07 -0.49
CA CYS A 263 -34.97 -1.93 -0.47
C CYS A 263 -35.17 -1.28 -1.85
N ASP A 264 -34.46 -1.74 -2.88
CA ASP A 264 -34.47 -1.11 -4.20
C ASP A 264 -35.01 -2.09 -5.25
N ASP A 265 -36.23 -1.83 -5.75
CA ASP A 265 -36.84 -2.66 -6.79
C ASP A 265 -36.31 -2.37 -8.21
N GLY A 266 -35.62 -1.24 -8.40
CA GLY A 266 -35.02 -0.77 -9.64
C GLY A 266 -33.53 -1.09 -9.79
N PHE A 267 -32.84 -1.51 -8.73
CA PHE A 267 -31.41 -1.76 -8.74
C PHE A 267 -30.98 -2.75 -9.84
N ASN A 268 -30.09 -2.30 -10.74
CA ASN A 268 -29.48 -3.13 -11.76
C ASN A 268 -28.11 -2.58 -12.25
N ASP A 269 -27.37 -1.88 -11.40
CA ASP A 269 -26.03 -1.39 -11.75
C ASP A 269 -24.98 -2.50 -11.70
N ASP A 270 -23.94 -2.40 -12.52
CA ASP A 270 -22.89 -3.41 -12.63
C ASP A 270 -22.07 -3.53 -11.32
N ILE A 271 -22.06 -4.75 -10.77
CA ILE A 271 -21.29 -5.16 -9.59
C ILE A 271 -20.50 -6.45 -9.84
N SER A 272 -20.31 -6.82 -11.11
CA SER A 272 -19.61 -8.05 -11.51
C SER A 272 -18.17 -8.10 -11.02
N ALA A 273 -17.52 -6.94 -10.85
CA ALA A 273 -16.13 -6.82 -10.41
C ALA A 273 -15.92 -6.91 -8.88
N TRP A 274 -16.98 -7.03 -8.08
CA TRP A 274 -16.84 -7.10 -6.63
C TRP A 274 -16.11 -8.36 -6.16
N ASP A 275 -15.17 -8.19 -5.23
CA ASP A 275 -14.48 -9.30 -4.58
C ASP A 275 -15.34 -9.85 -3.44
N THR A 276 -15.90 -11.03 -3.66
CA THR A 276 -16.77 -11.74 -2.71
C THR A 276 -16.03 -12.83 -1.92
N SER A 277 -14.72 -12.97 -2.10
CA SER A 277 -13.95 -14.09 -1.56
C SER A 277 -13.90 -14.16 -0.03
N SER A 278 -14.10 -13.03 0.65
CA SER A 278 -14.18 -12.93 2.12
C SER A 278 -15.61 -13.04 2.68
N VAL A 279 -16.63 -13.08 1.83
CA VAL A 279 -18.03 -12.98 2.24
C VAL A 279 -18.52 -14.28 2.89
N THR A 280 -19.17 -14.15 4.05
CA THR A 280 -19.72 -15.26 4.85
C THR A 280 -21.24 -15.32 4.84
N THR A 281 -21.92 -14.22 4.52
CA THR A 281 -23.40 -14.16 4.40
C THR A 281 -23.83 -13.17 3.33
N MET A 282 -24.81 -13.59 2.52
CA MET A 282 -25.49 -12.80 1.48
C MET A 282 -27.02 -12.88 1.67
N MET A 283 -27.46 -13.11 2.91
CA MET A 283 -28.88 -13.29 3.24
C MET A 283 -29.68 -12.05 2.82
N ASN A 284 -30.81 -12.26 2.11
CA ASN A 284 -31.67 -11.19 1.58
C ASN A 284 -30.97 -10.14 0.67
N MET A 285 -29.74 -10.38 0.17
CA MET A 285 -28.96 -9.34 -0.53
C MET A 285 -29.73 -8.64 -1.66
N PHE A 286 -30.50 -9.37 -2.47
CA PHE A 286 -31.34 -8.88 -3.56
C PHE A 286 -32.82 -9.23 -3.36
N ASN A 287 -33.27 -9.42 -2.11
CA ASN A 287 -34.66 -9.77 -1.85
C ASN A 287 -35.59 -8.60 -2.23
N GLY A 288 -36.42 -8.80 -3.23
CA GLY A 288 -37.32 -7.77 -3.77
C GLY A 288 -36.68 -6.85 -4.82
N ALA A 289 -35.41 -7.05 -5.18
CA ALA A 289 -34.74 -6.29 -6.25
C ALA A 289 -35.23 -6.75 -7.64
N LYS A 290 -36.42 -6.30 -8.02
CA LYS A 290 -37.16 -6.83 -9.18
C LYS A 290 -36.43 -6.66 -10.51
N ALA A 291 -35.67 -5.58 -10.68
CA ALA A 291 -34.92 -5.27 -11.90
C ALA A 291 -33.55 -5.95 -11.99
N PHE A 292 -33.01 -6.46 -10.89
CA PHE A 292 -31.64 -6.95 -10.83
C PHE A 292 -31.42 -8.15 -11.75
N ASN A 293 -30.44 -8.05 -12.66
CA ASN A 293 -30.10 -9.08 -13.64
C ASN A 293 -28.62 -9.02 -14.09
N GLN A 294 -27.71 -8.65 -13.20
CA GLN A 294 -26.27 -8.50 -13.51
C GLN A 294 -25.50 -9.83 -13.51
N PRO A 295 -24.47 -9.99 -14.36
CA PRO A 295 -23.73 -11.24 -14.54
C PRO A 295 -22.73 -11.49 -13.40
N ILE A 296 -23.22 -12.00 -12.28
CA ILE A 296 -22.44 -12.28 -11.06
C ILE A 296 -21.87 -13.71 -10.99
N GLY A 297 -21.84 -14.42 -12.12
CA GLY A 297 -21.40 -15.82 -12.19
C GLY A 297 -19.91 -16.05 -11.89
N GLU A 298 -19.10 -15.00 -11.86
CA GLU A 298 -17.66 -15.06 -11.55
C GLU A 298 -17.35 -14.83 -10.06
N TRP A 299 -18.36 -14.58 -9.23
CA TRP A 299 -18.18 -14.37 -7.80
C TRP A 299 -17.71 -15.63 -7.06
N ARG A 300 -16.81 -15.43 -6.09
CA ARG A 300 -16.25 -16.48 -5.24
C ARG A 300 -17.09 -16.64 -3.97
N VAL A 301 -18.01 -17.60 -4.01
CA VAL A 301 -19.00 -17.82 -2.94
C VAL A 301 -18.70 -18.99 -2.00
N ASP A 302 -17.49 -19.57 -2.07
CA ASP A 302 -17.10 -20.78 -1.33
C ASP A 302 -17.05 -20.61 0.20
N ASN A 303 -16.93 -19.36 0.67
CA ASN A 303 -16.97 -19.02 2.09
C ASN A 303 -18.36 -18.65 2.62
N VAL A 304 -19.35 -18.52 1.74
CA VAL A 304 -20.70 -18.11 2.14
C VAL A 304 -21.42 -19.26 2.83
N THR A 305 -21.98 -18.97 4.01
CA THR A 305 -22.70 -19.92 4.86
C THR A 305 -24.21 -19.70 4.85
N ASN A 306 -24.67 -18.54 4.41
CA ASN A 306 -26.09 -18.20 4.35
C ASN A 306 -26.41 -17.32 3.13
N MET A 307 -27.23 -17.86 2.23
CA MET A 307 -27.82 -17.21 1.05
C MET A 307 -29.36 -17.27 1.11
N SER A 308 -29.94 -17.43 2.30
CA SER A 308 -31.39 -17.50 2.44
C SER A 308 -32.04 -16.25 1.88
N ASN A 309 -33.05 -16.42 1.04
CA ASN A 309 -33.78 -15.37 0.32
C ASN A 309 -32.89 -14.44 -0.55
N MET A 310 -31.68 -14.82 -0.93
CA MET A 310 -30.74 -13.92 -1.63
C MET A 310 -31.35 -13.26 -2.88
N PHE A 311 -32.11 -13.99 -3.70
CA PHE A 311 -32.81 -13.51 -4.91
C PHE A 311 -34.33 -13.66 -4.80
N ARG A 312 -34.88 -13.73 -3.58
CA ARG A 312 -36.32 -13.88 -3.39
C ARG A 312 -37.04 -12.68 -4.01
N PHE A 313 -38.03 -12.92 -4.87
CA PHE A 313 -38.75 -11.89 -5.64
C PHE A 313 -37.89 -10.99 -6.54
N ALA A 314 -36.64 -11.36 -6.85
CA ALA A 314 -35.83 -10.72 -7.88
C ALA A 314 -36.31 -11.17 -9.27
N SER A 315 -37.46 -10.63 -9.69
CA SER A 315 -38.21 -11.18 -10.83
C SER A 315 -37.49 -11.11 -12.17
N SER A 316 -36.52 -10.23 -12.36
CA SER A 316 -35.77 -10.15 -13.63
C SER A 316 -34.53 -11.03 -13.67
N PHE A 317 -34.10 -11.58 -12.52
CA PHE A 317 -32.84 -12.31 -12.42
C PHE A 317 -32.92 -13.66 -13.15
N ASP A 318 -32.11 -13.82 -14.20
CA ASP A 318 -31.96 -15.06 -14.98
C ASP A 318 -30.51 -15.26 -15.49
N GLN A 319 -29.52 -14.71 -14.78
CA GLN A 319 -28.11 -14.83 -15.16
C GLN A 319 -27.51 -16.19 -14.79
N PRO A 320 -26.55 -16.71 -15.58
CA PRO A 320 -25.82 -17.91 -15.20
C PRO A 320 -24.95 -17.67 -13.95
N LEU A 321 -24.98 -18.64 -13.03
CA LEU A 321 -24.16 -18.60 -11.81
C LEU A 321 -22.75 -19.20 -11.99
N GLY A 322 -22.41 -19.60 -13.22
CA GLY A 322 -21.05 -19.89 -13.66
C GLY A 322 -20.21 -20.73 -12.68
N THR A 323 -19.28 -20.05 -12.01
CA THR A 323 -18.21 -20.64 -11.18
C THR A 323 -18.62 -20.90 -9.73
N TRP A 324 -19.87 -20.61 -9.35
CA TRP A 324 -20.32 -20.71 -7.97
C TRP A 324 -20.17 -22.12 -7.41
N ARG A 325 -19.50 -22.22 -6.26
CA ARG A 325 -19.33 -23.46 -5.48
C ARG A 325 -19.82 -23.24 -4.06
N LEU A 326 -21.01 -23.73 -3.77
CA LEU A 326 -21.59 -23.59 -2.43
C LEU A 326 -20.95 -24.56 -1.44
N ARG A 327 -20.70 -24.08 -0.22
CA ARG A 327 -20.30 -24.93 0.90
C ARG A 327 -21.43 -25.90 1.25
N ALA A 328 -21.11 -27.12 1.67
CA ALA A 328 -22.07 -28.19 1.96
C ALA A 328 -23.21 -27.82 2.93
N ASN A 329 -22.96 -26.90 3.88
CA ASN A 329 -23.92 -26.45 4.88
C ASN A 329 -24.44 -25.01 4.61
N CYS A 330 -24.28 -24.50 3.39
CA CYS A 330 -24.79 -23.18 3.03
C CYS A 330 -26.33 -23.19 3.05
N LYS A 331 -26.94 -22.29 3.83
CA LYS A 331 -28.39 -22.14 3.89
C LYS A 331 -28.89 -21.43 2.64
N THR A 332 -29.75 -22.08 1.86
CA THR A 332 -30.30 -21.55 0.59
C THR A 332 -31.84 -21.46 0.60
N LEU A 333 -32.43 -21.37 1.79
CA LEU A 333 -33.89 -21.33 1.97
C LEU A 333 -34.50 -20.21 1.12
N ARG A 334 -35.47 -20.56 0.25
CA ARG A 334 -36.20 -19.61 -0.62
C ARG A 334 -35.30 -18.70 -1.46
N MET A 335 -34.07 -19.12 -1.74
CA MET A 335 -33.07 -18.30 -2.42
C MET A 335 -33.57 -17.72 -3.75
N PHE A 336 -34.32 -18.50 -4.53
CA PHE A 336 -34.85 -18.10 -5.84
C PHE A 336 -36.39 -18.01 -5.89
N GLU A 337 -37.08 -18.06 -4.73
CA GLU A 337 -38.54 -18.02 -4.69
C GLU A 337 -39.06 -16.72 -5.32
N GLY A 338 -39.86 -16.83 -6.39
CA GLY A 338 -40.39 -15.66 -7.10
C GLY A 338 -39.41 -14.94 -8.02
N SER A 339 -38.24 -15.52 -8.31
CA SER A 339 -37.32 -15.05 -9.37
C SER A 339 -37.59 -15.75 -10.70
N ASN A 340 -37.06 -15.21 -11.81
CA ASN A 340 -37.13 -15.84 -13.13
C ASN A 340 -35.99 -16.83 -13.42
N PHE A 341 -35.13 -17.12 -12.44
CA PHE A 341 -33.94 -17.95 -12.63
C PHE A 341 -34.30 -19.35 -13.10
N ARG A 342 -33.97 -19.66 -14.37
CA ARG A 342 -34.24 -20.97 -15.01
C ARG A 342 -32.94 -21.76 -15.14
N ASN A 343 -32.46 -22.26 -14.02
CA ASN A 343 -31.54 -23.41 -13.86
C ASN A 343 -30.51 -23.59 -15.02
N SER A 344 -29.44 -22.79 -15.03
CA SER A 344 -28.31 -22.95 -15.96
C SER A 344 -27.37 -24.09 -15.53
N ARG A 345 -27.87 -25.34 -15.63
CA ARG A 345 -27.20 -26.58 -15.17
C ARG A 345 -26.97 -26.59 -13.65
N PRO A 346 -27.01 -27.75 -12.98
CA PRO A 346 -26.78 -27.78 -11.55
C PRO A 346 -25.38 -27.24 -11.28
N VAL A 347 -25.31 -26.11 -10.57
CA VAL A 347 -24.28 -25.89 -9.55
C VAL A 347 -24.00 -27.27 -8.99
N LYS A 348 -22.77 -27.80 -9.14
CA LYS A 348 -22.42 -29.14 -8.67
C LYS A 348 -22.54 -29.17 -7.14
N ALA A 349 -23.76 -29.25 -6.66
CA ALA A 349 -24.16 -29.59 -5.33
C ALA A 349 -24.01 -31.11 -5.26
N SER A 350 -22.80 -31.57 -4.98
CA SER A 350 -22.67 -32.75 -4.15
C SER A 350 -23.16 -32.36 -2.74
N CYS A 351 -24.47 -32.14 -2.59
CA CYS A 351 -25.22 -32.20 -1.33
C CYS A 351 -26.69 -31.80 -1.58
N CYS A 352 -27.55 -32.77 -1.29
CA CYS A 352 -28.96 -32.66 -0.92
C CYS A 352 -29.97 -32.17 -1.96
N ALA A 353 -30.75 -33.17 -2.40
CA ALA A 353 -32.10 -33.08 -2.90
C ALA A 353 -32.93 -31.97 -2.25
N ILE A 354 -33.61 -31.21 -3.11
CA ILE A 354 -34.67 -30.27 -2.77
C ILE A 354 -35.90 -31.10 -2.40
N SER A 355 -36.35 -31.01 -1.15
CA SER A 355 -37.71 -31.37 -0.69
C SER A 355 -38.51 -30.10 -0.45
#